data_AF-A0A965GXW4-F1
#
_entry.id   AF-A0A965GXW4-F1
#
_cell.length_a   1.000
_cell.length_b   1.000
_cell.length_c   1.000
_cell.angle_alpha   90.00
_cell.angle_beta   90.00
_cell.angle_gamma   90.00
#
_symmetry.space_group_name_H-M   'P 1'
#
loop_
_entity.id
_entity.type
_entity.pdbx_description
1 polymer ?
#
loop_
_entity_poly.entity_id
_entity_poly.type
_entity_poly.pdbx_seq_one_letter_code
_entity_poly.pdbx_strand_id
1 'polypeptide(L)'
;MNKLLGGIVIGALLTASIYGLVNMVFDESSAPEIPQDILAQRRSGMMDLICELQLDLDGQLALGINANEPARMSLAQIDFDRKSGWYQGRLSISEGRAGNLTVVGPRLIVSRPAMFQRFGVTISKEEFVIDRSNGSFTQSISTQDGRNITLIRGTCAQVIKPPF
;
A
#
# COMPACT_ATOMS: atom_id res chain seq x y z
N MET A 1 52.26 -51.64 -6.80
CA MET A 1 52.12 -50.83 -8.03
C MET A 1 50.70 -51.00 -8.56
N ASN A 2 49.92 -49.91 -8.47
CA ASN A 2 48.73 -49.50 -9.23
C ASN A 2 47.56 -50.48 -9.46
N LYS A 3 46.38 -50.10 -8.95
CA LYS A 3 45.12 -49.93 -9.72
C LYS A 3 43.96 -49.58 -8.78
N LEU A 4 43.65 -48.29 -8.61
CA LEU A 4 42.39 -47.79 -8.04
C LEU A 4 42.27 -46.28 -8.34
N LEU A 5 42.11 -45.93 -9.61
CA LEU A 5 41.82 -44.55 -10.06
C LEU A 5 41.35 -44.62 -11.52
N GLY A 6 40.04 -44.78 -11.72
CA GLY A 6 39.49 -44.93 -13.07
C GLY A 6 37.96 -45.01 -13.09
N GLY A 7 37.26 -44.14 -12.36
CA GLY A 7 35.80 -44.20 -12.30
C GLY A 7 35.03 -42.89 -12.08
N ILE A 8 35.68 -41.74 -11.84
CA ILE A 8 34.97 -40.52 -11.39
C ILE A 8 34.96 -39.39 -12.44
N VAL A 9 35.66 -39.53 -13.57
CA VAL A 9 35.86 -38.40 -14.51
C VAL A 9 34.74 -38.25 -15.57
N ILE A 10 33.87 -39.24 -15.76
CA ILE A 10 32.91 -39.24 -16.90
C ILE A 10 31.54 -38.65 -16.53
N GLY A 11 31.17 -38.59 -15.25
CA GLY A 11 29.83 -38.11 -14.82
C GLY A 11 29.63 -36.59 -14.85
N ALA A 12 30.70 -35.80 -14.73
CA ALA A 12 30.60 -34.34 -14.57
C ALA A 12 30.51 -33.57 -15.91
N LEU A 13 30.90 -34.17 -17.03
CA LEU A 13 30.88 -33.51 -18.34
C LEU A 13 29.50 -33.52 -19.01
N LEU A 14 28.65 -34.50 -18.69
CA LEU A 14 27.34 -34.62 -19.33
C LEU A 14 26.29 -33.69 -18.70
N THR A 15 26.34 -33.44 -17.39
CA THR A 15 25.36 -32.57 -16.71
C THR A 15 25.56 -31.08 -17.01
N ALA A 16 26.79 -30.64 -17.29
CA ALA A 16 27.08 -29.26 -17.70
C ALA A 16 26.54 -28.95 -19.10
N SER A 17 26.53 -29.93 -20.01
CA SER A 17 26.07 -29.73 -21.39
C SER A 17 24.56 -29.49 -21.49
N ILE A 18 23.76 -30.10 -20.60
CA ILE A 18 22.30 -29.96 -20.61
C ILE A 18 21.87 -28.62 -19.98
N TYR A 19 22.53 -28.18 -18.90
CA TYR A 19 22.26 -26.87 -18.29
C TYR A 19 22.72 -25.69 -19.18
N GLY A 20 23.77 -25.87 -19.97
CA GLY A 20 24.24 -24.85 -20.92
C GLY A 20 23.29 -24.63 -22.10
N LEU A 21 22.64 -25.68 -22.60
CA LEU A 21 21.69 -25.58 -23.72
C LEU A 21 20.32 -25.04 -23.29
N VAL A 22 19.87 -25.30 -22.06
CA VAL A 22 18.61 -24.76 -21.52
C VAL A 22 18.69 -23.23 -21.40
N ASN A 23 19.80 -22.68 -20.91
CA ASN A 23 19.96 -21.21 -20.79
C ASN A 23 20.10 -20.47 -22.14
N MET A 24 20.32 -21.17 -23.27
CA MET A 24 20.39 -20.54 -24.60
C MET A 24 19.07 -20.57 -25.38
N VAL A 25 18.05 -21.33 -24.92
CA VAL A 25 16.76 -21.47 -25.61
C VAL A 25 15.63 -20.71 -24.91
N PHE A 26 15.78 -20.37 -23.63
CA PHE A 26 14.90 -19.44 -22.95
C PHE A 26 15.41 -18.01 -23.13
N ASP A 27 15.31 -17.50 -24.36
CA ASP A 27 15.21 -16.06 -24.60
C ASP A 27 13.86 -15.64 -24.00
N GLU A 28 13.87 -15.35 -22.69
CA GLU A 28 12.71 -14.84 -21.97
C GLU A 28 12.24 -13.59 -22.69
N SER A 29 11.10 -13.76 -23.36
CA SER A 29 10.12 -12.72 -23.64
C SER A 29 10.29 -11.58 -22.65
N SER A 30 10.80 -10.46 -23.16
CA SER A 30 11.07 -9.26 -22.39
C SER A 30 9.75 -8.74 -21.81
N ALA A 31 9.39 -9.25 -20.65
CA ALA A 31 8.43 -8.58 -19.78
C ALA A 31 9.03 -7.19 -19.52
N PRO A 32 8.25 -6.12 -19.63
CA PRO A 32 8.78 -4.79 -19.40
C PRO A 32 9.31 -4.73 -17.97
N GLU A 33 10.63 -4.65 -17.81
CA GLU A 33 11.26 -4.31 -16.55
C GLU A 33 10.74 -2.92 -16.15
N ILE A 34 9.77 -2.90 -15.24
CA ILE A 34 9.44 -1.68 -14.51
C ILE A 34 10.72 -1.29 -13.76
N PRO A 35 11.35 -0.15 -14.07
CA PRO A 35 12.59 0.24 -13.42
C PRO A 35 12.39 0.22 -11.91
N GLN A 36 13.23 -0.52 -11.17
CA GLN A 36 13.10 -0.63 -9.72
C GLN A 36 13.30 0.73 -9.00
N ASP A 37 13.78 1.75 -9.71
CA ASP A 37 13.78 3.14 -9.28
C ASP A 37 12.36 3.75 -9.12
N ILE A 38 11.33 3.18 -9.73
CA ILE A 38 9.94 3.60 -9.50
C ILE A 38 9.44 3.07 -8.14
N LEU A 39 9.98 1.95 -7.67
CA LEU A 39 9.72 1.38 -6.34
C LEU A 39 10.63 1.94 -5.24
N ALA A 40 11.66 2.72 -5.60
CA ALA A 40 12.51 3.44 -4.66
C ALA A 40 11.73 4.58 -4.00
N GLN A 41 10.82 4.22 -3.09
CA GLN A 41 10.29 5.01 -1.98
C GLN A 41 10.30 6.52 -2.26
N ARG A 42 9.61 6.98 -3.32
CA ARG A 42 9.62 8.41 -3.69
C ARG A 42 9.17 9.21 -2.47
N ARG A 43 10.10 9.97 -1.86
CA ARG A 43 9.89 10.81 -0.66
C ARG A 43 9.77 12.29 -1.04
N SER A 44 9.65 12.58 -2.32
CA SER A 44 9.54 13.93 -2.88
C SER A 44 8.47 13.95 -3.96
N GLY A 45 7.86 15.12 -4.15
CA GLY A 45 6.78 15.33 -5.09
C GLY A 45 5.42 14.85 -4.60
N MET A 46 4.51 14.72 -5.55
CA MET A 46 3.12 14.28 -5.33
C MET A 46 2.96 12.83 -5.75
N MET A 47 2.26 12.06 -4.92
CA MET A 47 1.85 10.68 -5.18
C MET A 47 0.33 10.63 -5.23
N ASP A 48 -0.20 10.39 -6.42
CA ASP A 48 -1.62 10.13 -6.64
C ASP A 48 -1.90 8.63 -6.45
N LEU A 49 -3.01 8.31 -5.79
CA LEU A 49 -3.42 6.96 -5.43
C LEU A 49 -4.90 6.77 -5.78
N ILE A 50 -5.26 5.56 -6.23
CA ILE A 50 -6.64 5.11 -6.34
C ILE A 50 -6.84 4.03 -5.31
N CYS A 51 -7.86 4.17 -4.48
CA CYS A 51 -8.15 3.28 -3.35
C CYS A 51 -9.54 2.65 -3.50
N GLU A 52 -9.61 1.34 -3.34
CA GLU A 52 -10.87 0.64 -3.12
C GLU A 52 -11.12 0.58 -1.61
N LEU A 53 -12.16 1.27 -1.15
CA LEU A 53 -12.48 1.49 0.26
C LEU A 53 -13.78 0.80 0.65
N GLN A 54 -13.80 0.19 1.83
CA GLN A 54 -14.92 -0.55 2.39
C GLN A 54 -15.13 -0.12 3.84
N LEU A 55 -16.38 -0.02 4.28
CA LEU A 55 -16.65 0.30 5.68
C LEU A 55 -16.36 -0.93 6.55
N ASP A 56 -15.65 -0.70 7.64
CA ASP A 56 -15.37 -1.71 8.65
C ASP A 56 -16.63 -1.96 9.50
N LEU A 57 -17.22 -3.14 9.37
CA LEU A 57 -18.47 -3.48 10.04
C LEU A 57 -18.37 -3.33 11.57
N ASP A 58 -17.24 -3.69 12.15
CA ASP A 58 -17.00 -3.56 13.59
C ASP A 58 -16.95 -2.08 14.02
N GLY A 59 -16.34 -1.23 13.21
CA GLY A 59 -16.30 0.22 13.42
C GLY A 59 -17.67 0.86 13.30
N GLN A 60 -18.45 0.41 12.31
CA GLN A 60 -19.82 0.85 12.13
C GLN A 60 -20.70 0.49 13.31
N LEU A 61 -20.63 -0.75 13.80
CA LEU A 61 -21.34 -1.19 15.01
C LEU A 61 -20.90 -0.40 16.24
N ALA A 62 -19.59 -0.13 16.39
CA ALA A 62 -19.07 0.68 17.49
C ALA A 62 -19.60 2.12 17.51
N LEU A 63 -20.03 2.63 16.35
CA LEU A 63 -20.65 3.95 16.19
C LEU A 63 -22.18 3.90 15.98
N GLY A 64 -22.81 2.72 16.01
CA GLY A 64 -24.23 2.55 15.75
C GLY A 64 -24.66 2.88 14.30
N ILE A 65 -23.75 2.81 13.34
CA ILE A 65 -24.02 3.05 11.91
C ILE A 65 -24.57 1.76 11.30
N ASN A 66 -25.83 1.78 10.83
CA ASN A 66 -26.46 0.67 10.09
C ASN A 66 -26.40 0.95 8.58
N ALA A 67 -25.20 1.09 8.01
CA ALA A 67 -25.02 1.33 6.58
C ALA A 67 -24.23 0.19 5.94
N ASN A 68 -24.93 -0.74 5.30
CA ASN A 68 -24.28 -1.69 4.39
C ASN A 68 -23.94 -0.94 3.07
N GLU A 69 -22.94 -0.05 3.12
CA GLU A 69 -22.45 0.64 1.93
C GLU A 69 -21.44 -0.26 1.19
N PRO A 70 -21.62 -0.45 -0.14
CA PRO A 70 -20.71 -1.25 -0.94
C PRO A 70 -19.34 -0.58 -1.04
N ALA A 71 -18.32 -1.40 -1.35
CA ALA A 71 -16.97 -0.94 -1.66
C ALA A 71 -17.01 0.21 -2.69
N ARG A 72 -16.26 1.28 -2.43
CA ARG A 72 -16.19 2.45 -3.33
C ARG A 72 -14.76 2.76 -3.71
N MET A 73 -14.59 3.19 -4.96
CA MET A 73 -13.33 3.74 -5.44
C MET A 73 -13.20 5.20 -5.01
N SER A 74 -12.07 5.54 -4.41
CA SER A 74 -11.74 6.85 -3.88
C SER A 74 -10.36 7.27 -4.33
N LEU A 75 -10.19 8.54 -4.68
CA LEU A 75 -8.87 9.11 -4.95
C LEU A 75 -8.19 9.48 -3.63
N ALA A 76 -6.91 9.22 -3.51
CA ALA A 76 -6.07 9.74 -2.45
C ALA A 76 -4.81 10.37 -3.02
N GLN A 77 -4.26 11.34 -2.31
CA GLN A 77 -3.05 12.03 -2.73
C GLN A 77 -2.18 12.32 -1.52
N ILE A 78 -0.90 12.08 -1.70
CA ILE A 78 0.13 12.37 -0.72
C ILE A 78 1.09 13.37 -1.36
N ASP A 79 1.26 14.51 -0.70
CA ASP A 79 2.22 15.54 -1.07
C ASP A 79 3.37 15.49 -0.07
N PHE A 80 4.50 14.94 -0.50
CA PHE A 80 5.68 14.80 0.36
C PHE A 80 6.36 16.16 0.59
N ASP A 81 6.27 17.07 -0.36
CA ASP A 81 6.91 18.39 -0.29
C ASP A 81 6.19 19.28 0.73
N ARG A 82 4.85 19.24 0.74
CA ARG A 82 4.01 19.93 1.72
C ARG A 82 3.80 19.14 3.00
N LYS A 83 4.31 17.91 3.09
CA LYS A 83 4.06 16.97 4.20
C LYS A 83 2.58 16.87 4.52
N SER A 84 1.77 16.65 3.49
CA SER A 84 0.32 16.61 3.64
C SER A 84 -0.31 15.50 2.83
N GLY A 85 -1.56 15.17 3.13
CA GLY A 85 -2.30 14.19 2.34
C GLY A 85 -3.80 14.30 2.52
N TRP A 86 -4.54 13.78 1.56
CA TRP A 86 -5.99 13.74 1.60
C TRP A 86 -6.50 12.51 0.85
N TYR A 87 -7.73 12.11 1.15
CA TYR A 87 -8.47 11.16 0.34
C TYR A 87 -9.91 11.64 0.17
N GLN A 88 -10.52 11.26 -0.94
CA GLN A 88 -11.88 11.57 -1.30
C GLN A 88 -12.83 10.58 -0.62
N GLY A 89 -13.85 11.09 0.05
CA GLY A 89 -14.93 10.25 0.55
C GLY A 89 -15.97 11.03 1.34
N ARG A 90 -17.24 10.63 1.25
CA ARG A 90 -18.33 11.18 2.08
C ARG A 90 -18.18 10.84 3.57
N LEU A 91 -17.39 9.80 3.84
CA LEU A 91 -16.99 9.38 5.17
C LEU A 91 -15.65 10.00 5.60
N SER A 92 -14.95 10.67 4.67
CA SER A 92 -13.87 11.56 5.07
C SER A 92 -14.47 12.67 5.91
N ILE A 93 -13.89 12.83 7.09
CA ILE A 93 -14.51 13.59 8.16
C ILE A 93 -14.34 15.10 7.95
N SER A 94 -13.45 15.50 7.04
CA SER A 94 -13.29 16.88 6.61
C SER A 94 -13.04 16.93 5.10
N GLU A 95 -14.13 16.87 4.35
CA GLU A 95 -14.15 17.11 2.90
C GLU A 95 -13.43 18.44 2.62
N GLY A 96 -12.29 18.37 1.90
CA GLY A 96 -11.51 19.54 1.48
C GLY A 96 -10.33 19.98 2.37
N ARG A 97 -9.96 19.24 3.44
CA ARG A 97 -8.74 19.56 4.22
C ARG A 97 -7.69 18.45 4.17
N ALA A 98 -6.49 18.84 3.76
CA ALA A 98 -5.30 17.98 3.83
C ALA A 98 -4.83 17.84 5.29
N GLY A 99 -4.51 16.62 5.70
CA GLY A 99 -3.90 16.31 6.99
C GLY A 99 -2.38 16.41 6.96
N ASN A 100 -1.76 16.28 8.13
CA ASN A 100 -0.31 16.26 8.27
C ASN A 100 0.23 14.86 8.03
N LEU A 101 1.18 14.73 7.10
CA LEU A 101 1.85 13.48 6.73
C LEU A 101 3.04 13.21 7.66
N THR A 102 3.06 12.00 8.21
CA THR A 102 4.22 11.41 8.88
C THR A 102 4.57 10.10 8.18
N VAL A 103 5.84 9.95 7.77
CA VAL A 103 6.32 8.76 7.06
C VAL A 103 7.07 7.87 8.04
N VAL A 104 6.57 6.65 8.26
CA VAL A 104 7.16 5.66 9.18
C VAL A 104 7.46 4.37 8.41
N GLY A 105 8.68 4.26 7.89
CA GLY A 105 9.07 3.14 7.03
C GLY A 105 8.22 3.09 5.75
N PRO A 106 7.51 1.99 5.44
CA PRO A 106 6.62 1.91 4.29
C PRO A 106 5.27 2.61 4.53
N ARG A 107 4.92 2.90 5.79
CA ARG A 107 3.63 3.49 6.17
C ARG A 107 3.62 5.00 6.01
N LEU A 108 2.60 5.50 5.33
CA LEU A 108 2.24 6.91 5.20
C LEU A 108 1.07 7.17 6.15
N ILE A 109 1.31 7.91 7.23
CA ILE A 109 0.31 8.21 8.24
C ILE A 109 -0.11 9.66 8.04
N VAL A 110 -1.39 9.89 7.78
CA VAL A 110 -1.93 11.23 7.63
C VAL A 110 -2.93 11.47 8.75
N SER A 111 -2.61 12.46 9.58
CA SER A 111 -3.38 12.81 10.77
C SER A 111 -4.08 14.15 10.59
N ARG A 112 -5.35 14.21 10.98
CA ARG A 112 -6.21 15.39 10.93
C ARG A 112 -6.84 15.61 12.30
N PRO A 113 -6.41 16.64 13.06
CA PRO A 113 -7.14 17.05 14.25
C PRO A 113 -8.47 17.65 13.82
N ALA A 114 -9.57 17.14 14.39
CA ALA A 114 -10.91 17.62 14.11
C ALA A 114 -11.73 17.46 15.37
N MET A 115 -12.39 18.54 15.83
CA MET A 115 -13.31 18.50 16.96
C MET A 115 -14.72 18.69 16.43
N PHE A 116 -15.48 17.60 16.35
CA PHE A 116 -16.88 17.62 15.94
C PHE A 116 -17.62 16.45 16.57
N GLN A 117 -18.92 16.62 16.77
CA GLN A 117 -19.78 15.58 17.33
C GLN A 117 -20.48 14.84 16.19
N ARG A 118 -20.35 13.51 16.15
CA ARG A 118 -21.05 12.67 15.17
C ARG A 118 -21.39 11.35 15.82
N PHE A 119 -22.59 10.83 15.54
CA PHE A 119 -23.08 9.57 16.14
C PHE A 119 -23.08 9.56 17.68
N GLY A 120 -23.32 10.71 18.31
CA GLY A 120 -23.36 10.83 19.77
C GLY A 120 -21.99 10.81 20.46
N VAL A 121 -20.89 10.65 19.71
CA VAL A 121 -19.51 10.70 20.24
C VAL A 121 -18.79 11.95 19.75
N THR A 122 -17.97 12.54 20.62
CA THR A 122 -17.07 13.64 20.24
C THR A 122 -15.82 13.03 19.61
N ILE A 123 -15.62 13.31 18.32
CA ILE A 123 -14.43 12.89 17.58
C ILE A 123 -13.38 13.99 17.73
N SER A 124 -12.14 13.58 18.04
CA SER A 124 -11.01 14.46 18.31
C SER A 124 -9.92 14.42 17.22
N LYS A 125 -9.86 13.31 16.47
CA LYS A 125 -8.87 13.11 15.41
C LYS A 125 -9.39 12.12 14.37
N GLU A 126 -9.10 12.39 13.11
CA GLU A 126 -9.18 11.40 12.04
C GLU A 126 -7.74 11.07 11.60
N GLU A 127 -7.45 9.79 11.38
CA GLU A 127 -6.16 9.34 10.88
C GLU A 127 -6.38 8.32 9.76
N PHE A 128 -5.64 8.42 8.67
CA PHE A 128 -5.57 7.34 7.69
C PHE A 128 -4.13 6.93 7.44
N VAL A 129 -3.96 5.64 7.18
CA VAL A 129 -2.66 5.01 7.00
C VAL A 129 -2.68 4.24 5.69
N ILE A 130 -1.63 4.46 4.90
CA ILE A 130 -1.38 3.72 3.66
C ILE A 130 -0.05 3.00 3.79
N ASP A 131 -0.06 1.68 3.70
CA ASP A 131 1.15 0.89 3.65
C ASP A 131 1.58 0.67 2.20
N ARG A 132 2.71 1.27 1.81
CA ARG A 132 3.22 1.17 0.44
C ARG A 132 3.70 -0.22 0.05
N SER A 133 3.97 -1.09 1.01
CA SER A 133 4.49 -2.44 0.73
C SER A 133 3.42 -3.39 0.16
N ASN A 134 2.17 -3.20 0.57
CA ASN A 134 1.05 -4.07 0.20
C ASN A 134 -0.20 -3.30 -0.27
N GLY A 135 -0.14 -1.96 -0.28
CA GLY A 135 -1.25 -1.10 -0.66
C GLY A 135 -2.33 -0.96 0.42
N SER A 136 -2.19 -1.54 1.61
CA SER A 136 -3.25 -1.53 2.62
C SER A 136 -3.62 -0.11 3.05
N PHE A 137 -4.92 0.18 3.05
CA PHE A 137 -5.50 1.42 3.53
C PHE A 137 -6.30 1.15 4.80
N THR A 138 -6.08 1.97 5.82
CA THR A 138 -6.90 1.99 7.04
C THR A 138 -7.24 3.43 7.40
N GLN A 139 -8.49 3.73 7.68
CA GLN A 139 -8.88 4.98 8.32
C GLN A 139 -9.53 4.72 9.67
N SER A 140 -9.11 5.50 10.65
CA SER A 140 -9.60 5.46 12.01
C SER A 140 -9.97 6.84 12.52
N ILE A 141 -10.80 6.85 13.55
CA ILE A 141 -11.17 8.03 14.32
C ILE A 141 -10.76 7.84 15.76
N SER A 142 -10.25 8.89 16.38
CA SER A 142 -10.08 8.96 17.83
C SER A 142 -11.26 9.70 18.43
N THR A 143 -11.87 9.13 19.48
CA THR A 143 -12.89 9.81 20.27
C THR A 143 -12.25 10.54 21.45
N GLN A 144 -12.97 11.51 22.02
CA GLN A 144 -12.53 12.25 23.21
C GLN A 144 -12.33 11.33 24.42
N ASP A 145 -13.11 10.27 24.50
CA ASP A 145 -13.05 9.19 25.49
C ASP A 145 -11.84 8.25 25.29
N GLY A 146 -10.96 8.54 24.32
CA GLY A 146 -9.69 7.86 24.12
C GLY A 146 -9.75 6.60 23.26
N ARG A 147 -10.93 6.26 22.70
CA ARG A 147 -11.08 5.10 21.81
C ARG A 147 -10.55 5.43 20.43
N ASN A 148 -9.84 4.49 19.81
CA ASN A 148 -9.47 4.56 18.38
C ASN A 148 -10.30 3.53 17.61
N ILE A 149 -11.19 3.98 16.75
CA ILE A 149 -12.16 3.15 16.04
C ILE A 149 -11.80 3.17 14.55
N THR A 150 -11.48 2.02 13.99
CA THR A 150 -11.28 1.86 12.55
C THR A 150 -12.63 1.84 11.87
N LEU A 151 -12.84 2.67 10.85
CA LEU A 151 -14.13 2.78 10.15
C LEU A 151 -14.05 2.38 8.69
N ILE A 152 -12.88 2.48 8.08
CA ILE A 152 -12.70 2.17 6.66
C ILE A 152 -11.42 1.35 6.52
N ARG A 153 -11.52 0.29 5.75
CA ARG A 153 -10.37 -0.50 5.30
C ARG A 153 -10.41 -0.60 3.78
N GLY A 154 -9.26 -0.88 3.18
CA GLY A 154 -9.20 -0.96 1.73
C GLY A 154 -7.82 -1.25 1.21
N THR A 155 -7.67 -1.08 -0.09
CA THR A 155 -6.38 -1.21 -0.78
C THR A 155 -6.22 -0.06 -1.76
N CYS A 156 -5.04 0.54 -1.79
CA CYS A 156 -4.65 1.61 -2.68
C CYS A 156 -3.55 1.16 -3.62
N ALA A 157 -3.64 1.60 -4.87
CA ALA A 157 -2.60 1.49 -5.87
C ALA A 157 -2.12 2.88 -6.28
N GLN A 158 -0.81 3.01 -6.54
CA GLN A 158 -0.25 4.26 -7.05
C GLN A 158 -0.60 4.47 -8.51
N VAL A 159 -1.05 5.68 -8.83
CA VAL A 159 -1.30 6.09 -10.21
C VAL A 159 0.01 6.49 -10.85
N ILE A 160 0.41 5.75 -11.89
CA ILE A 160 1.54 6.10 -12.73
C ILE A 160 0.96 6.79 -13.97
N LYS A 161 1.15 8.11 -14.09
CA LYS A 161 0.77 8.84 -15.30
C LYS A 161 1.84 8.61 -16.37
N PRO A 162 1.48 8.13 -17.58
CA PRO A 162 2.45 8.02 -18.66
C PRO A 162 2.92 9.43 -19.08
N PRO A 163 4.18 9.58 -19.54
CA PRO A 163 4.66 10.84 -20.11
C PRO A 163 3.96 11.04 -21.45
N PHE A 164 3.06 12.02 -21.53
CA PHE A 164 2.55 12.56 -22.79
C PHE A 164 3.28 13.84 -23.13
#